data_AF-A0A835QVU8-F1
#
_entry.id   AF-A0A835QVU8-F1
#
_cell.length_a   1.000
_cell.length_b   1.000
_cell.length_c   1.000
_cell.angle_alpha   90.00
_cell.angle_beta   90.00
_cell.angle_gamma   90.00
#
_symmetry.space_group_name_H-M   'P 1'
#
loop_
_entity.id
_entity.type
_entity.pdbx_description
1 polymer ?
#
loop_
_entity_poly.entity_id
_entity_poly.type
_entity_poly.pdbx_seq_one_letter_code
_entity_poly.pdbx_strand_id
1 'polypeptide(L)'
;NPLPYIARFPEADVLTSSDQVIPTITDDKLEKWQQVTGAYNIGIFHWRPTNASKNLAREWKDLLVANDKLWDQTGFNDLVHKVLGPSVEGENGLVYAFDGSLKLGILPASIFCSGHTFFVQSMPQQLRLEPYAVHTTFQYAGTEGKRHRLREAMFFYDEPEYYDSSGGFLSFKPSIPKALLLDGAHTLESHFSLVNYQLKQIRTALAIASLVNRTLVMPPLWCRLDRMWFGHPGILEGTLTRQPFLCPMDHIFEVNVMLKDLPEEEFGSKIDFREYSFLQNPRLPKQVKESFLEVQLCDKQSSWCDPNNQTYGGAIRFPKHSTQEMITKLFSIHKDVKVVEFSSMMDAFEGFSDKERETKFRNRIKRYVGIWCCVMNHDPGHIYYDMYWDEKPDWKPNPPMTREDDHPPW
;
A
#
# COMPACT_ATOMS: atom_id res chain seq x y z
N ASN A 1 7.21 23.51 -2.14
CA ASN A 1 6.97 24.75 -1.36
C ASN A 1 5.51 25.17 -1.55
N PRO A 2 4.63 25.00 -0.55
CA PRO A 2 3.21 25.35 -0.66
C PRO A 2 2.89 26.84 -0.44
N LEU A 3 3.85 27.66 -0.02
CA LEU A 3 3.58 29.05 0.36
C LEU A 3 3.03 29.91 -0.79
N PRO A 4 3.51 29.81 -2.05
CA PRO A 4 2.92 30.57 -3.16
C PRO A 4 1.47 30.22 -3.43
N TYR A 5 1.09 28.94 -3.25
CA TYR A 5 -0.29 28.51 -3.35
C TYR A 5 -1.15 29.15 -2.27
N ILE A 6 -0.70 29.06 -1.01
CA ILE A 6 -1.42 29.62 0.14
C ILE A 6 -1.60 31.15 0.00
N ALA A 7 -0.61 31.84 -0.56
CA ALA A 7 -0.65 33.29 -0.78
C ALA A 7 -1.78 33.76 -1.72
N ARG A 8 -2.40 32.86 -2.49
CA ARG A 8 -3.60 33.16 -3.30
C ARG A 8 -4.85 33.46 -2.46
N PHE A 9 -4.83 33.10 -1.17
CA PHE A 9 -5.96 33.23 -0.24
C PHE A 9 -5.55 34.10 0.97
N PRO A 10 -5.28 35.41 0.76
CA PRO A 10 -4.80 36.29 1.83
C PRO A 10 -5.82 36.46 2.95
N GLU A 11 -7.12 36.38 2.62
CA GLU A 11 -8.23 36.53 3.56
C GLU A 11 -8.53 35.26 4.37
N ALA A 12 -7.94 34.11 4.02
CA ALA A 12 -8.17 32.88 4.78
C ALA A 12 -7.53 32.99 6.18
N ASP A 13 -8.34 32.72 7.20
CA ASP A 13 -7.89 32.56 8.58
C ASP A 13 -7.25 31.18 8.77
N VAL A 14 -7.92 30.15 8.24
CA VAL A 14 -7.49 28.76 8.28
C VAL A 14 -7.71 28.12 6.91
N LEU A 15 -6.71 27.40 6.41
CA LEU A 15 -6.87 26.42 5.34
C LEU A 15 -6.65 25.03 5.93
N THR A 16 -7.54 24.09 5.63
CA THR A 16 -7.48 22.71 6.15
C THR A 16 -7.56 21.69 5.03
N SER A 17 -6.85 20.57 5.14
CA SER A 17 -7.13 19.40 4.32
C SER A 17 -8.50 18.80 4.63
N SER A 18 -8.95 17.84 3.81
CA SER A 18 -10.15 17.05 4.05
C SER A 18 -9.92 15.56 3.76
N ASP A 19 -10.77 14.73 4.33
CA ASP A 19 -10.90 13.31 4.00
C ASP A 19 -11.81 13.09 2.77
N GLN A 20 -11.96 14.13 1.93
CA GLN A 20 -12.70 14.05 0.68
C GLN A 20 -11.97 13.12 -0.30
N VAL A 21 -12.73 12.20 -0.90
CA VAL A 21 -12.20 11.24 -1.89
C VAL A 21 -12.82 11.40 -3.28
N ILE A 22 -13.98 12.08 -3.37
CA ILE A 22 -14.64 12.45 -4.63
C ILE A 22 -14.23 13.89 -4.96
N PRO A 23 -13.61 14.16 -6.11
CA PRO A 23 -13.16 15.51 -6.45
C PRO A 23 -14.36 16.46 -6.55
N THR A 24 -14.38 17.56 -5.79
CA THR A 24 -15.40 18.63 -5.97
C THR A 24 -14.95 19.65 -7.03
N ILE A 25 -13.65 19.66 -7.30
CA ILE A 25 -12.97 20.43 -8.34
C ILE A 25 -11.96 19.54 -9.07
N THR A 26 -11.55 19.97 -10.26
CA THR A 26 -10.57 19.27 -11.11
C THR A 26 -9.34 20.11 -11.43
N ASP A 27 -9.27 21.32 -10.87
CA ASP A 27 -8.14 22.25 -10.95
C ASP A 27 -7.46 22.37 -9.57
N ASP A 28 -6.80 23.51 -9.32
CA ASP A 28 -6.10 23.81 -8.08
C ASP A 28 -6.81 24.86 -7.21
N LYS A 29 -8.12 25.05 -7.37
CA LYS A 29 -8.90 25.93 -6.48
C LYS A 29 -9.10 25.26 -5.11
N LEU A 30 -9.67 25.99 -4.15
CA LEU A 30 -10.19 25.36 -2.94
C LEU A 30 -11.36 24.42 -3.28
N GLU A 31 -11.59 23.40 -2.46
CA GLU A 31 -12.77 22.54 -2.62
C GLU A 31 -14.05 23.38 -2.52
N LYS A 32 -15.09 22.97 -3.26
CA LYS A 32 -16.45 23.49 -3.08
C LYS A 32 -16.99 22.94 -1.76
N TRP A 33 -16.86 23.70 -0.69
CA TRP A 33 -17.21 23.27 0.67
C TRP A 33 -18.63 22.69 0.79
N GLN A 34 -19.59 23.13 -0.02
CA GLN A 34 -20.96 22.60 -0.05
C GLN A 34 -21.05 21.15 -0.58
N GLN A 35 -20.04 20.70 -1.31
CA GLN A 35 -19.95 19.37 -1.91
C GLN A 35 -18.98 18.45 -1.15
N VAL A 36 -18.28 18.98 -0.15
CA VAL A 36 -17.38 18.18 0.70
C VAL A 36 -18.23 17.38 1.66
N THR A 37 -18.11 16.05 1.57
CA THR A 37 -18.82 15.08 2.42
C THR A 37 -17.89 14.37 3.39
N GLY A 38 -16.57 14.41 3.14
CA GLY A 38 -15.55 13.95 4.08
C GLY A 38 -15.32 14.92 5.24
N ALA A 39 -14.80 14.40 6.35
CA ALA A 39 -14.40 15.23 7.49
C ALA A 39 -13.31 16.23 7.09
N TYR A 40 -13.26 17.39 7.74
CA TYR A 40 -12.14 18.30 7.60
C TYR A 40 -10.96 17.69 8.35
N ASN A 41 -9.93 17.31 7.59
CA ASN A 41 -8.83 16.53 8.09
C ASN A 41 -7.77 17.43 8.69
N ILE A 42 -7.33 17.07 9.90
CA ILE A 42 -6.46 17.91 10.72
C ILE A 42 -4.96 17.67 10.49
N GLY A 43 -4.57 16.88 9.49
CA GLY A 43 -3.17 16.56 9.24
C GLY A 43 -2.40 17.62 8.45
N ILE A 44 -3.10 18.46 7.68
CA ILE A 44 -2.49 19.59 6.98
C ILE A 44 -3.31 20.85 7.25
N PHE A 45 -2.63 21.85 7.83
CA PHE A 45 -3.21 23.17 8.05
C PHE A 45 -2.30 24.29 7.57
N HIS A 46 -2.94 25.40 7.21
CA HIS A 46 -2.35 26.72 7.32
C HIS A 46 -3.16 27.55 8.31
N TRP A 47 -2.50 28.15 9.30
CA TRP A 47 -3.11 29.06 10.26
C TRP A 47 -2.52 30.45 10.11
N ARG A 48 -3.39 31.45 9.90
CA ARG A 48 -3.03 32.86 10.02
C ARG A 48 -3.27 33.33 11.45
N PRO A 49 -2.39 34.15 12.07
CA PRO A 49 -2.51 34.54 13.47
C PRO A 49 -3.55 35.64 13.74
N THR A 50 -4.72 35.56 13.09
CA THR A 50 -5.85 36.47 13.29
C THR A 50 -6.55 36.20 14.63
N ASN A 51 -7.43 37.11 15.04
CA ASN A 51 -8.19 36.94 16.28
C ASN A 51 -9.13 35.73 16.20
N ALA A 52 -9.77 35.49 15.05
CA ALA A 52 -10.66 34.35 14.83
C ALA A 52 -9.90 33.02 14.94
N SER A 53 -8.77 32.87 14.25
CA SER A 53 -7.91 31.68 14.34
C SER A 53 -7.42 31.40 15.75
N LYS A 54 -6.98 32.44 16.48
CA LYS A 54 -6.54 32.30 17.88
C LYS A 54 -7.69 31.90 18.80
N ASN A 55 -8.91 32.38 18.53
CA ASN A 55 -10.08 32.01 19.31
C ASN A 55 -10.44 30.54 19.10
N LEU A 56 -10.55 30.09 17.84
CA LEU A 56 -10.77 28.69 17.50
C LEU A 56 -9.71 27.79 18.13
N ALA A 57 -8.42 28.12 18.00
CA ALA A 57 -7.34 27.30 18.55
C ALA A 57 -7.43 27.20 20.09
N ARG A 58 -7.85 28.28 20.78
CA ARG A 58 -8.05 28.26 22.23
C ARG A 58 -9.20 27.34 22.62
N GLU A 59 -10.37 27.51 22.00
CA GLU A 59 -11.54 26.67 22.27
C GLU A 59 -11.28 25.20 21.96
N TRP A 60 -10.61 24.91 20.84
CA TRP A 60 -10.26 23.54 20.47
C TRP A 60 -9.33 22.90 21.50
N LYS A 61 -8.28 23.61 21.92
CA LYS A 61 -7.37 23.14 22.97
C LYS A 61 -8.10 22.93 24.31
N ASP A 62 -8.94 23.88 24.73
CA ASP A 62 -9.69 23.76 25.99
C ASP A 62 -10.68 22.57 25.94
N LEU A 63 -11.34 22.35 24.79
CA LEU A 63 -12.22 21.20 24.55
C LEU A 63 -11.49 19.86 24.67
N LEU A 64 -10.30 19.73 24.05
CA LEU A 64 -9.50 18.50 24.09
C LEU A 64 -8.90 18.23 25.47
N VAL A 65 -8.46 19.27 26.18
CA VAL A 65 -7.93 19.13 27.55
C VAL A 65 -9.03 18.71 28.53
N ALA A 66 -10.27 19.14 28.30
CA ALA A 66 -11.41 18.77 29.15
C ALA A 66 -11.92 17.34 28.91
N ASN A 67 -11.61 16.71 27.78
CA ASN A 67 -12.10 15.38 27.42
C ASN A 67 -11.03 14.55 26.69
N ASP A 68 -10.33 13.70 27.44
CA ASP A 68 -9.27 12.82 26.96
C ASP A 68 -9.74 11.72 25.97
N LYS A 69 -11.06 11.48 25.89
CA LYS A 69 -11.66 10.52 24.96
C LYS A 69 -12.11 11.15 23.64
N LEU A 70 -12.15 12.48 23.55
CA LEU A 70 -12.53 13.16 22.32
C LEU A 70 -11.37 13.10 21.33
N TRP A 71 -11.64 12.52 20.15
CA TRP A 71 -10.67 12.58 19.06
C TRP A 71 -10.54 14.02 18.56
N ASP A 72 -9.31 14.48 18.39
CA ASP A 72 -8.97 15.84 18.00
C ASP A 72 -9.62 16.29 16.69
N GLN A 73 -9.68 15.40 15.68
CA GLN A 73 -10.36 15.66 14.42
C GLN A 73 -11.87 15.88 14.62
N THR A 74 -12.52 15.06 15.46
CA THR A 74 -13.93 15.23 15.79
C THR A 74 -14.16 16.57 16.47
N GLY A 75 -13.36 16.90 17.49
CA GLY A 75 -13.47 18.18 18.19
C GLY A 75 -13.27 19.40 17.27
N PHE A 76 -12.34 19.32 16.32
CA PHE A 76 -12.15 20.38 15.32
C PHE A 76 -13.39 20.54 14.44
N ASN A 77 -13.90 19.43 13.90
CA ASN A 77 -15.08 19.43 13.03
C ASN A 77 -16.32 19.95 13.78
N ASP A 78 -16.56 19.51 15.02
CA ASP A 78 -17.67 20.00 15.84
C ASP A 78 -17.62 21.52 16.03
N LEU A 79 -16.43 22.07 16.27
CA LEU A 79 -16.25 23.51 16.42
C LEU A 79 -16.50 24.27 15.12
N VAL A 80 -15.84 23.90 14.03
CA VAL A 80 -15.95 24.65 12.77
C VAL A 80 -17.31 24.53 12.11
N HIS A 81 -18.10 23.49 12.43
CA HIS A 81 -19.48 23.31 11.94
C HIS A 81 -20.55 23.92 12.85
N LYS A 82 -20.21 24.48 14.02
CA LYS A 82 -21.18 25.23 14.87
C LYS A 82 -21.95 26.28 14.06
N VAL A 83 -21.23 27.01 13.22
CA VAL A 83 -21.74 27.85 12.14
C VAL A 83 -20.97 27.47 10.90
N LEU A 84 -21.65 27.21 9.78
CA LEU A 84 -21.02 27.02 8.48
C LEU A 84 -21.85 27.72 7.39
N GLY A 85 -21.24 28.71 6.75
CA GLY A 85 -21.89 29.61 5.81
C GLY A 85 -22.16 31.00 6.42
N PRO A 86 -22.48 31.99 5.58
CA PRO A 86 -22.49 31.94 4.11
C PRO A 86 -21.06 31.91 3.53
N SER A 87 -20.96 31.88 2.19
CA SER A 87 -19.68 32.10 1.50
C SER A 87 -19.16 33.52 1.77
N VAL A 88 -17.84 33.68 1.79
CA VAL A 88 -17.21 35.01 1.96
C VAL A 88 -17.32 35.76 0.63
N GLU A 89 -17.94 36.94 0.65
CA GLU A 89 -18.17 37.73 -0.57
C GLU A 89 -16.84 38.14 -1.23
N GLY A 90 -16.73 37.95 -2.55
CA GLY A 90 -15.51 38.25 -3.32
C GLY A 90 -14.39 37.21 -3.21
N GLU A 91 -14.50 36.24 -2.31
CA GLU A 91 -13.46 35.24 -2.03
C GLU A 91 -13.91 33.83 -2.45
N ASN A 92 -13.48 33.41 -3.64
CA ASN A 92 -13.87 32.12 -4.20
C ASN A 92 -13.37 30.94 -3.37
N GLY A 93 -14.30 30.18 -2.79
CA GLY A 93 -14.02 28.96 -2.04
C GLY A 93 -13.81 29.15 -0.53
N LEU A 94 -13.90 30.38 -0.02
CA LEU A 94 -13.91 30.65 1.42
C LEU A 94 -15.33 30.68 1.99
N VAL A 95 -15.46 30.24 3.24
CA VAL A 95 -16.73 30.16 3.97
C VAL A 95 -16.57 30.67 5.40
N TYR A 96 -17.61 31.34 5.93
CA TYR A 96 -17.65 31.65 7.36
C TYR A 96 -17.92 30.39 8.17
N ALA A 97 -17.15 30.18 9.23
CA ALA A 97 -17.19 28.98 10.05
C ALA A 97 -17.14 29.31 11.56
N PHE A 98 -17.24 28.28 12.41
CA PHE A 98 -17.07 28.36 13.87
C PHE A 98 -18.14 29.22 14.57
N ASP A 99 -17.86 30.50 14.83
CA ASP A 99 -18.79 31.46 15.45
C ASP A 99 -19.33 32.49 14.43
N GLY A 100 -19.10 32.23 13.13
CA GLY A 100 -19.44 33.14 12.04
C GLY A 100 -18.36 34.20 11.77
N SER A 101 -17.24 34.21 12.50
CA SER A 101 -16.13 35.14 12.26
C SER A 101 -14.95 34.54 11.49
N LEU A 102 -14.78 33.21 11.54
CA LEU A 102 -13.65 32.51 10.94
C LEU A 102 -13.85 32.34 9.43
N LYS A 103 -12.90 32.81 8.62
CA LYS A 103 -12.84 32.54 7.17
C LYS A 103 -12.07 31.25 6.90
N LEU A 104 -12.78 30.17 6.67
CA LEU A 104 -12.24 28.83 6.41
C LEU A 104 -12.16 28.55 4.91
N GLY A 105 -11.07 27.91 4.48
CA GLY A 105 -10.95 27.29 3.16
C GLY A 105 -10.55 25.82 3.26
N ILE A 106 -11.02 25.00 2.32
CA ILE A 106 -10.70 23.58 2.27
C ILE A 106 -9.71 23.36 1.13
N LEU A 107 -8.52 22.87 1.46
CA LEU A 107 -7.47 22.56 0.51
C LEU A 107 -7.92 21.39 -0.39
N PRO A 108 -7.68 21.49 -1.71
CA PRO A 108 -8.12 20.46 -2.64
C PRO A 108 -7.37 19.15 -2.48
N ALA A 109 -8.12 18.05 -2.37
CA ALA A 109 -7.60 16.70 -2.19
C ALA A 109 -6.77 16.21 -3.40
N SER A 110 -6.84 16.93 -4.54
CA SER A 110 -6.04 16.67 -5.74
C SER A 110 -4.58 17.13 -5.65
N ILE A 111 -4.23 18.03 -4.72
CA ILE A 111 -2.85 18.53 -4.55
C ILE A 111 -2.40 18.60 -3.08
N PHE A 112 -3.33 18.55 -2.13
CA PHE A 112 -3.08 18.26 -0.71
C PHE A 112 -3.67 16.89 -0.42
N CYS A 113 -2.99 15.87 -0.94
CA CYS A 113 -3.58 14.56 -1.13
C CYS A 113 -3.72 13.80 0.18
N SER A 114 -4.88 13.15 0.33
CA SER A 114 -5.05 12.04 1.26
C SER A 114 -4.37 10.78 0.72
N GLY A 115 -4.24 9.76 1.56
CA GLY A 115 -3.62 8.53 1.10
C GLY A 115 -4.49 7.74 0.10
N HIS A 116 -5.82 7.87 0.14
CA HIS A 116 -6.68 7.29 -0.89
C HIS A 116 -6.55 8.04 -2.22
N THR A 117 -6.60 9.38 -2.21
CA THR A 117 -6.50 10.19 -3.44
C THR A 117 -5.13 10.07 -4.13
N PHE A 118 -4.03 9.94 -3.37
CA PHE A 118 -2.70 9.77 -3.94
C PHE A 118 -2.40 8.33 -4.33
N PHE A 119 -2.47 7.38 -3.39
CA PHE A 119 -1.92 6.03 -3.58
C PHE A 119 -2.90 5.04 -4.23
N VAL A 120 -4.22 5.29 -4.14
CA VAL A 120 -5.23 4.39 -4.74
C VAL A 120 -5.75 4.99 -6.05
N GLN A 121 -6.20 6.24 -6.00
CA GLN A 121 -6.75 6.90 -7.19
C GLN A 121 -5.67 7.41 -8.15
N SER A 122 -4.44 7.69 -7.68
CA SER A 122 -3.48 8.48 -8.47
C SER A 122 -4.10 9.78 -9.02
N MET A 123 -4.93 10.43 -8.21
CA MET A 123 -5.75 11.58 -8.59
C MET A 123 -4.91 12.72 -9.19
N PRO A 124 -3.76 13.13 -8.60
CA PRO A 124 -2.94 14.20 -9.19
C PRO A 124 -2.46 13.85 -10.60
N GLN A 125 -2.04 12.60 -10.83
CA GLN A 125 -1.57 12.15 -12.14
C GLN A 125 -2.70 12.14 -13.17
N GLN A 126 -3.91 11.73 -12.77
CA GLN A 126 -5.07 11.73 -13.65
C GLN A 126 -5.52 13.14 -14.03
N LEU A 127 -5.46 14.08 -13.08
CA LEU A 127 -5.81 15.48 -13.29
C LEU A 127 -4.65 16.33 -13.85
N ARG A 128 -3.45 15.75 -13.98
CA ARG A 128 -2.22 16.42 -14.41
C ARG A 128 -1.85 17.61 -13.53
N LEU A 129 -1.98 17.42 -12.22
CA LEU A 129 -1.66 18.39 -11.19
C LEU A 129 -0.40 17.97 -10.43
N GLU A 130 0.31 18.95 -9.88
CA GLU A 130 1.49 18.73 -9.03
C GLU A 130 1.09 18.83 -7.55
N PRO A 131 1.19 17.73 -6.79
CA PRO A 131 0.82 17.75 -5.38
C PRO A 131 1.87 18.49 -4.53
N TYR A 132 1.41 19.29 -3.58
CA TYR A 132 2.24 19.98 -2.60
C TYR A 132 2.55 19.13 -1.37
N ALA A 133 1.61 18.27 -0.98
CA ALA A 133 1.71 17.42 0.19
C ALA A 133 0.91 16.13 -0.01
N VAL A 134 1.36 15.06 0.64
CA VAL A 134 0.64 13.80 0.76
C VAL A 134 0.58 13.44 2.23
N HIS A 135 -0.64 13.39 2.78
CA HIS A 135 -0.91 12.90 4.13
C HIS A 135 -1.43 11.47 4.05
N THR A 136 -0.77 10.55 4.75
CA THR A 136 -1.11 9.12 4.83
C THR A 136 -2.36 8.85 5.71
N THR A 137 -3.53 9.33 5.28
CA THR A 137 -4.86 8.88 5.75
C THR A 137 -5.40 7.78 4.84
N PHE A 138 -6.49 7.13 5.24
CA PHE A 138 -7.04 5.96 4.52
C PHE A 138 -5.98 4.87 4.28
N GLN A 139 -5.29 4.47 5.35
CA GLN A 139 -4.17 3.51 5.31
C GLN A 139 -4.43 2.34 6.24
N TYR A 140 -3.89 1.18 5.90
CA TYR A 140 -3.90 -0.02 6.73
C TYR A 140 -2.55 -0.20 7.43
N ALA A 141 -2.44 -1.21 8.30
CA ALA A 141 -1.19 -1.54 9.00
C ALA A 141 -0.56 -0.40 9.86
N GLY A 142 -1.36 0.57 10.30
CA GLY A 142 -0.93 1.63 11.24
C GLY A 142 0.28 2.43 10.74
N THR A 143 1.18 2.80 11.66
CA THR A 143 2.39 3.58 11.33
C THR A 143 3.27 2.89 10.30
N GLU A 144 3.35 1.56 10.35
CA GLU A 144 4.20 0.80 9.44
C GLU A 144 3.66 0.79 8.00
N GLY A 145 2.34 0.65 7.83
CA GLY A 145 1.70 0.80 6.51
C GLY A 145 1.85 2.21 5.95
N LYS A 146 1.65 3.25 6.79
CA LYS A 146 1.89 4.65 6.41
C LYS A 146 3.31 4.87 5.89
N ARG A 147 4.31 4.37 6.63
CA ARG A 147 5.72 4.44 6.23
C ARG A 147 5.96 3.70 4.92
N HIS A 148 5.40 2.50 4.78
CA HIS A 148 5.56 1.69 3.57
C HIS A 148 4.98 2.37 2.34
N ARG A 149 3.81 3.02 2.41
CA ARG A 149 3.24 3.79 1.30
C ARG A 149 4.11 4.95 0.84
N LEU A 150 4.71 5.67 1.79
CA LEU A 150 5.67 6.72 1.47
C LEU A 150 6.93 6.15 0.81
N ARG A 151 7.37 4.93 1.20
CA ARG A 151 8.46 4.22 0.52
C ARG A 151 8.08 3.78 -0.88
N GLU A 152 6.89 3.21 -1.09
CA GLU A 152 6.37 2.85 -2.42
C GLU A 152 6.38 4.05 -3.38
N ALA A 153 6.06 5.25 -2.90
CA ALA A 153 6.16 6.49 -3.67
C ALA A 153 7.56 7.15 -3.67
N MET A 154 8.56 6.54 -3.03
CA MET A 154 9.94 7.04 -2.87
C MET A 154 10.05 8.41 -2.15
N PHE A 155 9.04 8.75 -1.34
CA PHE A 155 8.99 9.98 -0.54
C PHE A 155 9.56 9.82 0.86
N PHE A 156 9.57 8.61 1.41
CA PHE A 156 10.21 8.37 2.70
C PHE A 156 11.74 8.39 2.55
N TYR A 157 12.42 9.02 3.52
CA TYR A 157 13.86 8.99 3.60
C TYR A 157 14.28 7.88 4.57
N ASP A 158 15.09 6.95 4.06
CA ASP A 158 15.73 5.92 4.85
C ASP A 158 17.25 6.13 4.86
N GLU A 159 17.91 5.64 5.92
CA GLU A 159 19.37 5.67 6.03
C GLU A 159 20.03 4.73 5.01
N PRO A 160 21.32 4.97 4.63
CA PRO A 160 22.01 4.19 3.60
C PRO A 160 21.97 2.66 3.79
N GLU A 161 21.97 2.17 5.02
CA GLU A 161 21.92 0.74 5.36
C GLU A 161 20.63 0.07 4.85
N TYR A 162 19.55 0.83 4.72
CA TYR A 162 18.29 0.32 4.15
C TYR A 162 18.48 -0.16 2.70
N TYR A 163 19.38 0.48 1.97
CA TYR A 163 19.61 0.29 0.54
C TYR A 163 20.73 -0.71 0.19
N ASP A 164 21.53 -1.16 1.17
CA ASP A 164 22.61 -2.13 0.98
C ASP A 164 22.54 -3.23 2.06
N SER A 165 21.55 -4.11 1.92
CA SER A 165 21.39 -5.26 2.83
C SER A 165 22.55 -6.25 2.68
N SER A 166 23.07 -6.76 3.79
CA SER A 166 24.25 -7.64 3.82
C SER A 166 24.08 -8.92 2.99
N GLY A 167 22.90 -9.55 3.03
CA GLY A 167 22.56 -10.73 2.21
C GLY A 167 22.28 -10.40 0.73
N GLY A 168 22.10 -9.13 0.39
CA GLY A 168 21.60 -8.69 -0.91
C GLY A 168 20.08 -8.88 -1.06
N PHE A 169 19.62 -8.68 -2.29
CA PHE A 169 18.22 -8.61 -2.66
C PHE A 169 17.83 -9.75 -3.60
N LEU A 170 16.61 -10.24 -3.41
CA LEU A 170 15.89 -11.11 -4.33
C LEU A 170 14.75 -10.30 -4.95
N SER A 171 14.57 -10.37 -6.26
CA SER A 171 13.43 -9.78 -6.96
C SER A 171 12.93 -10.73 -8.04
N PHE A 172 11.79 -10.41 -8.65
CA PHE A 172 11.30 -11.14 -9.81
C PHE A 172 10.43 -10.27 -10.70
N LYS A 173 10.34 -10.64 -11.98
CA LYS A 173 9.40 -10.06 -12.92
C LYS A 173 8.02 -10.68 -12.67
N PRO A 174 7.01 -9.93 -12.19
CA PRO A 174 5.68 -10.47 -12.02
C PRO A 174 5.10 -10.79 -13.40
N SER A 175 4.68 -12.04 -13.59
CA SER A 175 3.89 -12.43 -14.74
C SER A 175 2.43 -12.42 -14.32
N ILE A 176 1.56 -11.69 -15.02
CA ILE A 176 0.11 -11.76 -14.81
C ILE A 176 -0.54 -11.93 -16.18
N PRO A 177 -1.30 -13.01 -16.42
CA PRO A 177 -2.07 -13.16 -17.65
C PRO A 177 -2.95 -11.93 -17.90
N LYS A 178 -2.89 -11.36 -19.11
CA LYS A 178 -3.68 -10.17 -19.47
C LYS A 178 -5.18 -10.38 -19.21
N ALA A 179 -5.68 -11.59 -19.43
CA ALA A 179 -7.06 -11.96 -19.14
C ALA A 179 -7.45 -11.75 -17.67
N LEU A 180 -6.56 -12.09 -16.72
CA LEU A 180 -6.81 -11.86 -15.29
C LEU A 180 -6.82 -10.38 -14.91
N LEU A 181 -6.18 -9.51 -15.69
CA LEU A 181 -6.19 -8.05 -15.47
C LEU A 181 -7.36 -7.35 -16.16
N LEU A 182 -7.63 -7.69 -17.42
CA LEU A 182 -8.44 -6.86 -18.32
C LEU A 182 -9.76 -7.47 -18.74
N ASP A 183 -9.91 -8.80 -18.69
CA ASP A 183 -11.13 -9.44 -19.19
C ASP A 183 -12.21 -9.46 -18.10
N GLY A 184 -13.48 -9.45 -18.54
CA GLY A 184 -14.65 -9.64 -17.69
C GLY A 184 -14.96 -8.49 -16.74
N ALA A 185 -16.04 -8.66 -15.97
CA ALA A 185 -16.45 -7.69 -14.96
C ALA A 185 -15.51 -7.70 -13.74
N HIS A 186 -15.36 -6.55 -13.08
CA HIS A 186 -14.66 -6.45 -11.79
C HIS A 186 -15.56 -6.89 -10.65
N THR A 187 -15.63 -8.20 -10.43
CA THR A 187 -16.35 -8.83 -9.32
C THR A 187 -15.41 -9.30 -8.22
N LEU A 188 -15.97 -9.72 -7.09
CA LEU A 188 -15.25 -10.35 -5.99
C LEU A 188 -14.43 -11.56 -6.43
N GLU A 189 -15.03 -12.45 -7.23
CA GLU A 189 -14.37 -13.64 -7.76
C GLU A 189 -13.19 -13.27 -8.67
N SER A 190 -13.38 -12.28 -9.55
CA SER A 190 -12.32 -11.82 -10.45
C SER A 190 -11.17 -11.15 -9.68
N HIS A 191 -11.49 -10.44 -8.58
CA HIS A 191 -10.51 -9.80 -7.71
C HIS A 191 -9.64 -10.84 -7.03
N PHE A 192 -10.27 -11.80 -6.34
CA PHE A 192 -9.53 -12.85 -5.65
C PHE A 192 -8.79 -13.74 -6.63
N SER A 193 -9.32 -14.03 -7.83
CA SER A 193 -8.58 -14.74 -8.87
C SER A 193 -7.27 -14.03 -9.26
N LEU A 194 -7.32 -12.71 -9.43
CA LEU A 194 -6.14 -11.89 -9.74
C LEU A 194 -5.16 -11.85 -8.56
N VAL A 195 -5.63 -11.61 -7.34
CA VAL A 195 -4.76 -11.54 -6.15
C VAL A 195 -4.14 -12.90 -5.84
N ASN A 196 -4.93 -13.97 -5.87
CA ASN A 196 -4.48 -15.35 -5.64
C ASN A 196 -3.37 -15.78 -6.61
N TYR A 197 -3.47 -15.37 -7.87
CA TYR A 197 -2.43 -15.63 -8.86
C TYR A 197 -1.10 -14.94 -8.50
N GLN A 198 -1.15 -13.71 -7.98
CA GLN A 198 0.03 -12.98 -7.52
C GLN A 198 0.58 -13.56 -6.21
N LEU A 199 -0.30 -13.91 -5.26
CA LEU A 199 0.07 -14.54 -3.98
C LEU A 199 0.87 -15.82 -4.18
N LYS A 200 0.51 -16.64 -5.18
CA LYS A 200 1.26 -17.87 -5.50
C LYS A 200 2.73 -17.58 -5.87
N GLN A 201 2.97 -16.55 -6.67
CA GLN A 201 4.32 -16.12 -7.04
C GLN A 201 5.07 -15.53 -5.84
N ILE A 202 4.41 -14.69 -5.04
CA ILE A 202 4.99 -14.06 -3.86
C ILE A 202 5.32 -15.10 -2.79
N ARG A 203 4.47 -16.10 -2.58
CA ARG A 203 4.73 -17.24 -1.68
C ARG A 203 6.03 -17.95 -2.05
N THR A 204 6.22 -18.25 -3.33
CA THR A 204 7.47 -18.86 -3.84
C THR A 204 8.67 -17.93 -3.60
N ALA A 205 8.52 -16.64 -3.88
CA ALA A 205 9.58 -15.66 -3.66
C ALA A 205 9.98 -15.54 -2.18
N LEU A 206 9.00 -15.50 -1.27
CA LEU A 206 9.22 -15.50 0.17
C LEU A 206 9.91 -16.79 0.64
N ALA A 207 9.54 -17.95 0.07
CA ALA A 207 10.17 -19.22 0.40
C ALA A 207 11.67 -19.21 0.03
N ILE A 208 12.00 -18.78 -1.21
CA ILE A 208 13.39 -18.66 -1.67
C ILE A 208 14.15 -17.61 -0.85
N ALA A 209 13.56 -16.44 -0.59
CA ALA A 209 14.15 -15.40 0.25
C ALA A 209 14.51 -15.92 1.65
N SER A 210 13.60 -16.66 2.28
CA SER A 210 13.82 -17.30 3.58
C SER A 210 14.89 -18.41 3.53
N LEU A 211 15.03 -19.07 2.38
CA LEU A 211 16.00 -20.15 2.19
C LEU A 211 17.43 -19.61 2.17
N VAL A 212 17.63 -18.49 1.46
CA VAL A 212 18.95 -17.95 1.10
C VAL A 212 19.28 -16.64 1.83
N ASN A 213 18.46 -16.28 2.82
CA ASN A 213 18.61 -15.10 3.67
C ASN A 213 18.81 -13.80 2.87
N ARG A 214 17.92 -13.57 1.90
CA ARG A 214 17.90 -12.35 1.08
C ARG A 214 16.66 -11.52 1.32
N THR A 215 16.82 -10.21 1.27
CA THR A 215 15.72 -9.27 1.34
C THR A 215 14.88 -9.35 0.06
N LEU A 216 13.60 -9.65 0.18
CA LEU A 216 12.70 -9.71 -0.98
C LEU A 216 12.24 -8.30 -1.39
N VAL A 217 12.53 -7.89 -2.61
CA VAL A 217 11.84 -6.76 -3.24
C VAL A 217 10.47 -7.26 -3.70
N MET A 218 9.41 -6.79 -3.03
CA MET A 218 8.03 -7.18 -3.34
C MET A 218 7.65 -6.73 -4.76
N PRO A 219 6.83 -7.48 -5.51
CA PRO A 219 6.37 -7.01 -6.82
C PRO A 219 5.30 -5.91 -6.67
N PRO A 220 5.06 -5.11 -7.72
CA PRO A 220 3.85 -4.30 -7.80
C PRO A 220 2.61 -5.21 -7.72
N LEU A 221 1.61 -4.81 -6.93
CA LEU A 221 0.37 -5.58 -6.76
C LEU A 221 -0.78 -4.96 -7.55
N TRP A 222 -1.52 -5.80 -8.26
CA TRP A 222 -2.71 -5.37 -8.99
C TRP A 222 -3.98 -5.84 -8.28
N CYS A 223 -4.91 -4.91 -8.08
CA CYS A 223 -6.22 -5.19 -7.51
C CYS A 223 -7.32 -4.77 -8.46
N ARG A 224 -8.42 -5.52 -8.47
CA ARG A 224 -9.65 -5.13 -9.17
C ARG A 224 -10.62 -4.35 -8.30
N LEU A 225 -10.49 -4.43 -6.97
CA LEU A 225 -11.40 -3.81 -6.00
C LEU A 225 -10.55 -3.12 -4.95
N ASP A 226 -11.07 -2.03 -4.43
CA ASP A 226 -10.52 -1.27 -3.32
C ASP A 226 -10.65 -2.05 -2.00
N ARG A 227 -9.87 -1.67 -0.98
CA ARG A 227 -10.04 -2.13 0.40
C ARG A 227 -10.58 -0.95 1.20
N MET A 228 -11.69 -1.14 1.92
CA MET A 228 -12.32 -0.15 2.80
C MET A 228 -12.59 -0.73 4.20
N TRP A 229 -13.20 0.03 5.11
CA TRP A 229 -13.60 -0.43 6.46
C TRP A 229 -15.08 -0.82 6.57
N PHE A 230 -15.80 -0.79 5.46
CA PHE A 230 -17.25 -1.00 5.40
C PHE A 230 -17.64 -1.64 4.07
N GLY A 231 -18.86 -2.16 3.98
CA GLY A 231 -19.38 -2.79 2.75
C GLY A 231 -19.46 -1.80 1.58
N HIS A 232 -18.87 -2.14 0.44
CA HIS A 232 -18.79 -1.24 -0.73
C HIS A 232 -18.92 -2.01 -2.07
N PRO A 233 -19.27 -1.34 -3.18
CA PRO A 233 -19.52 -2.01 -4.46
C PRO A 233 -18.23 -2.33 -5.25
N GLY A 234 -17.09 -2.46 -4.57
CA GLY A 234 -15.78 -2.69 -5.19
C GLY A 234 -14.89 -1.45 -5.30
N ILE A 235 -15.43 -0.32 -5.78
CA ILE A 235 -14.80 1.01 -5.70
C ILE A 235 -15.82 2.02 -5.21
N LEU A 236 -15.39 3.12 -4.62
CA LEU A 236 -16.31 4.17 -4.16
C LEU A 236 -16.87 4.94 -5.37
N GLU A 237 -18.20 5.09 -5.41
CA GLU A 237 -18.88 5.84 -6.47
C GLU A 237 -18.42 7.31 -6.50
N GLY A 238 -18.23 7.86 -7.71
CA GLY A 238 -17.77 9.23 -7.90
C GLY A 238 -16.26 9.44 -7.76
N THR A 239 -15.50 8.46 -7.24
CA THR A 239 -14.03 8.57 -7.19
C THR A 239 -13.40 8.38 -8.58
N LEU A 240 -12.13 8.75 -8.72
CA LEU A 240 -11.35 8.52 -9.93
C LEU A 240 -10.64 7.16 -9.94
N THR A 241 -10.98 6.23 -9.04
CA THR A 241 -10.32 4.92 -8.95
C THR A 241 -10.52 4.14 -10.25
N ARG A 242 -9.42 3.80 -10.93
CA ARG A 242 -9.46 2.94 -12.13
C ARG A 242 -9.46 1.47 -11.71
N GLN A 243 -10.05 0.60 -12.51
CA GLN A 243 -9.98 -0.85 -12.31
C GLN A 243 -9.38 -1.52 -13.58
N PRO A 244 -8.45 -2.48 -13.43
CA PRO A 244 -7.66 -2.72 -12.22
C PRO A 244 -6.73 -1.53 -11.93
N PHE A 245 -6.22 -1.45 -10.71
CA PHE A 245 -5.23 -0.45 -10.30
C PHE A 245 -4.04 -1.12 -9.61
N LEU A 246 -2.92 -0.41 -9.59
CA LEU A 246 -1.78 -0.74 -8.75
C LEU A 246 -2.20 -0.48 -7.30
N CYS A 247 -2.54 -1.55 -6.58
CA CYS A 247 -2.93 -1.41 -5.18
C CYS A 247 -1.69 -1.40 -4.29
N PRO A 248 -1.68 -0.54 -3.28
CA PRO A 248 -0.61 -0.53 -2.30
C PRO A 248 -0.54 -1.84 -1.52
N MET A 249 0.66 -2.20 -1.07
CA MET A 249 0.92 -3.51 -0.45
C MET A 249 -0.01 -3.82 0.73
N ASP A 250 -0.37 -2.79 1.50
CA ASP A 250 -1.25 -2.89 2.67
C ASP A 250 -2.73 -3.16 2.32
N HIS A 251 -3.11 -3.25 1.04
CA HIS A 251 -4.43 -3.74 0.64
C HIS A 251 -4.55 -5.28 0.72
N ILE A 252 -3.41 -5.99 0.69
CA ILE A 252 -3.36 -7.45 0.67
C ILE A 252 -2.57 -7.99 1.85
N PHE A 253 -1.46 -7.32 2.19
CA PHE A 253 -0.54 -7.77 3.22
C PHE A 253 -0.65 -6.95 4.51
N GLU A 254 -0.57 -7.62 5.66
CA GLU A 254 -0.46 -6.98 6.97
C GLU A 254 0.99 -6.58 7.23
N VAL A 255 1.40 -5.45 6.63
CA VAL A 255 2.79 -4.91 6.67
C VAL A 255 3.32 -4.80 8.11
N ASN A 256 2.47 -4.38 9.04
CA ASN A 256 2.78 -4.32 10.47
C ASN A 256 3.08 -5.70 11.08
N VAL A 257 2.46 -6.77 10.58
CA VAL A 257 2.74 -8.15 11.01
C VAL A 257 4.01 -8.66 10.36
N MET A 258 4.24 -8.35 9.08
CA MET A 258 5.46 -8.75 8.37
C MET A 258 6.74 -8.18 9.00
N LEU A 259 6.66 -6.97 9.56
CA LEU A 259 7.79 -6.29 10.20
C LEU A 259 8.03 -6.71 11.66
N LYS A 260 7.05 -7.38 12.30
CA LYS A 260 7.20 -7.86 13.68
C LYS A 260 8.23 -8.98 13.78
N ASP A 261 9.02 -8.92 14.82
CA ASP A 261 9.88 -10.04 15.22
C ASP A 261 8.99 -11.10 15.89
N LEU A 262 8.91 -12.26 15.24
CA LEU A 262 8.15 -13.42 15.71
C LEU A 262 9.11 -14.51 16.15
N PRO A 263 8.78 -15.31 17.20
CA PRO A 263 9.65 -16.36 17.73
C PRO A 263 10.18 -17.32 16.66
N GLU A 264 11.50 -17.43 16.50
CA GLU A 264 12.08 -18.27 15.43
C GLU A 264 11.76 -19.76 15.61
N GLU A 265 11.52 -20.20 16.84
CA GLU A 265 11.15 -21.58 17.16
C GLU A 265 9.81 -21.98 16.53
N GLU A 266 8.84 -21.06 16.43
CA GLU A 266 7.52 -21.31 15.85
C GLU A 266 7.44 -20.86 14.38
N PHE A 267 8.16 -19.79 14.03
CA PHE A 267 7.98 -19.05 12.77
C PHE A 267 9.19 -19.10 11.84
N GLY A 268 10.29 -19.69 12.28
CA GLY A 268 11.56 -19.66 11.56
C GLY A 268 12.13 -18.24 11.48
N SER A 269 13.21 -18.09 10.72
CA SER A 269 13.89 -16.81 10.56
C SER A 269 12.98 -15.73 9.96
N LYS A 270 13.25 -14.47 10.32
CA LYS A 270 12.60 -13.30 9.72
C LYS A 270 12.86 -13.27 8.21
N ILE A 271 11.86 -12.80 7.46
CA ILE A 271 11.97 -12.58 6.02
C ILE A 271 11.89 -11.08 5.78
N ASP A 272 13.03 -10.45 5.50
CA ASP A 272 13.08 -9.03 5.20
C ASP A 272 12.52 -8.73 3.81
N PHE A 273 11.92 -7.55 3.67
CA PHE A 273 11.35 -7.11 2.40
C PHE A 273 11.56 -5.63 2.11
N ARG A 274 11.37 -5.25 0.85
CA ARG A 274 11.36 -3.87 0.33
C ARG A 274 10.16 -3.65 -0.58
N GLU A 275 9.75 -2.40 -0.70
CA GLU A 275 8.69 -1.94 -1.59
C GLU A 275 9.01 -2.21 -3.07
N TYR A 276 7.98 -2.27 -3.92
CA TYR A 276 8.14 -2.58 -5.34
C TYR A 276 8.94 -1.55 -6.13
N SER A 277 9.02 -0.31 -5.64
CA SER A 277 9.76 0.79 -6.26
C SER A 277 11.22 0.88 -5.81
N PHE A 278 11.66 -0.02 -4.92
CA PHE A 278 12.97 0.04 -4.28
C PHE A 278 14.13 0.07 -5.28
N LEU A 279 14.09 -0.77 -6.32
CA LEU A 279 15.16 -0.85 -7.33
C LEU A 279 15.20 0.38 -8.26
N GLN A 280 14.12 1.15 -8.33
CA GLN A 280 14.03 2.40 -9.07
C GLN A 280 14.37 3.61 -8.20
N ASN A 281 14.50 3.43 -6.88
CA ASN A 281 14.77 4.52 -5.95
C ASN A 281 16.12 5.19 -6.27
N PRO A 282 16.16 6.52 -6.49
CA PRO A 282 17.40 7.23 -6.84
C PRO A 282 18.46 7.20 -5.72
N ARG A 283 18.06 6.85 -4.49
CA ARG A 283 18.97 6.70 -3.35
C ARG A 283 19.67 5.34 -3.31
N LEU A 284 19.24 4.37 -4.13
CA LEU A 284 19.88 3.06 -4.21
C LEU A 284 21.33 3.22 -4.70
N PRO A 285 22.34 2.77 -3.92
CA PRO A 285 23.73 2.88 -4.32
C PRO A 285 24.01 2.23 -5.68
N LYS A 286 24.80 2.91 -6.50
CA LYS A 286 25.20 2.43 -7.84
C LYS A 286 25.81 1.03 -7.79
N GLN A 287 26.63 0.75 -6.78
CA GLN A 287 27.26 -0.57 -6.57
C GLN A 287 26.24 -1.71 -6.35
N VAL A 288 25.09 -1.42 -5.73
CA VAL A 288 24.01 -2.39 -5.54
C VAL A 288 23.26 -2.56 -6.85
N LYS A 289 22.92 -1.45 -7.51
CA LYS A 289 22.15 -1.44 -8.77
C LYS A 289 22.88 -2.14 -9.93
N GLU A 290 24.21 -2.01 -10.01
CA GLU A 290 25.02 -2.60 -11.08
C GLU A 290 25.45 -4.04 -10.79
N SER A 291 25.42 -4.48 -9.53
CA SER A 291 25.68 -5.87 -9.14
C SER A 291 24.40 -6.69 -9.28
N PHE A 292 24.10 -7.08 -10.52
CA PHE A 292 22.83 -7.66 -10.94
C PHE A 292 23.01 -8.99 -11.67
N LEU A 293 22.13 -9.95 -11.40
CA LEU A 293 22.06 -11.24 -12.08
C LEU A 293 20.61 -11.58 -12.43
N GLU A 294 20.34 -11.83 -13.71
CA GLU A 294 19.04 -12.36 -14.14
C GLU A 294 19.05 -13.90 -14.12
N VAL A 295 17.99 -14.48 -13.57
CA VAL A 295 17.74 -15.93 -13.53
C VAL A 295 16.55 -16.24 -14.45
N GLN A 296 16.85 -16.81 -15.61
CA GLN A 296 15.86 -17.18 -16.61
C GLN A 296 15.43 -18.63 -16.43
N LEU A 297 14.16 -18.85 -16.07
CA LEU A 297 13.63 -20.18 -15.85
C LEU A 297 13.56 -20.97 -17.17
N CYS A 298 13.89 -22.26 -17.11
CA CYS A 298 13.89 -23.14 -18.27
C CYS A 298 13.32 -24.52 -17.96
N ASP A 299 12.80 -25.20 -18.97
CA ASP A 299 12.32 -26.57 -18.82
C ASP A 299 13.51 -27.55 -18.81
N LYS A 300 13.57 -28.45 -17.82
CA LYS A 300 14.69 -29.42 -17.62
C LYS A 300 15.03 -30.24 -18.87
N GLN A 301 14.02 -30.53 -19.70
CA GLN A 301 14.16 -31.34 -20.91
C GLN A 301 14.73 -30.56 -22.09
N SER A 302 14.86 -29.24 -21.95
CA SER A 302 15.33 -28.39 -23.02
C SER A 302 16.85 -28.44 -23.16
N SER A 303 17.35 -28.55 -24.39
CA SER A 303 18.78 -28.58 -24.70
C SER A 303 19.52 -27.30 -24.30
N TRP A 304 18.81 -26.21 -24.04
CA TRP A 304 19.36 -24.92 -23.59
C TRP A 304 19.24 -24.70 -22.08
N CYS A 305 18.74 -25.67 -21.33
CA CYS A 305 18.61 -25.62 -19.86
C CYS A 305 19.83 -26.27 -19.20
N ASP A 306 21.00 -25.64 -19.32
CA ASP A 306 22.21 -26.11 -18.66
C ASP A 306 22.44 -25.36 -17.32
N PRO A 307 22.35 -26.03 -16.17
CA PRO A 307 22.61 -25.45 -14.86
C PRO A 307 24.11 -25.21 -14.58
N ASN A 308 25.04 -25.51 -15.49
CA ASN A 308 26.48 -25.35 -15.30
C ASN A 308 26.99 -23.89 -15.36
N ASN A 309 26.17 -22.90 -14.95
CA ASN A 309 26.58 -21.51 -14.67
C ASN A 309 27.18 -20.71 -15.83
N GLN A 310 27.02 -21.11 -17.08
CA GLN A 310 27.40 -20.23 -18.18
C GLN A 310 26.37 -19.09 -18.27
N THR A 311 26.84 -17.87 -18.05
CA THR A 311 26.05 -16.66 -18.29
C THR A 311 25.87 -16.49 -19.79
N TYR A 312 24.67 -16.76 -20.28
CA TYR A 312 24.30 -16.52 -21.67
C TYR A 312 23.70 -15.12 -21.77
N GLY A 313 24.50 -14.15 -22.24
CA GLY A 313 24.05 -12.76 -22.39
C GLY A 313 23.76 -12.05 -21.07
N GLY A 314 24.47 -12.40 -19.99
CA GLY A 314 24.30 -11.80 -18.65
C GLY A 314 23.21 -12.46 -17.78
N ALA A 315 22.55 -13.49 -18.28
CA ALA A 315 21.55 -14.26 -17.53
C ALA A 315 21.96 -15.73 -17.34
N ILE A 316 21.52 -16.34 -16.24
CA ILE A 316 21.70 -17.77 -15.97
C ILE A 316 20.42 -18.52 -16.27
N ARG A 317 20.56 -19.68 -16.90
CA ARG A 317 19.47 -20.61 -17.14
C ARG A 317 19.28 -21.49 -15.92
N PHE A 318 18.08 -21.47 -15.35
CA PHE A 318 17.80 -22.18 -14.12
C PHE A 318 16.55 -23.04 -14.28
N PRO A 319 16.62 -24.35 -13.99
CA PRO A 319 15.49 -25.22 -14.24
C PRO A 319 14.25 -24.87 -13.40
N LYS A 320 13.06 -24.96 -14.00
CA LYS A 320 11.80 -24.99 -13.24
C LYS A 320 11.76 -26.21 -12.33
N HIS A 321 10.96 -26.12 -11.28
CA HIS A 321 10.83 -27.09 -10.20
C HIS A 321 12.21 -27.47 -9.67
N SER A 322 12.98 -26.46 -9.29
CA SER A 322 14.31 -26.65 -8.71
C SER A 322 14.21 -27.01 -7.24
N THR A 323 15.10 -27.90 -6.81
CA THR A 323 15.18 -28.38 -5.44
C THR A 323 15.77 -27.33 -4.50
N GLN A 324 15.61 -27.55 -3.19
CA GLN A 324 16.23 -26.70 -2.16
C GLN A 324 17.75 -26.61 -2.33
N GLU A 325 18.40 -27.72 -2.67
CA GLU A 325 19.84 -27.81 -2.88
C GLU A 325 20.28 -27.02 -4.12
N MET A 326 19.50 -27.07 -5.21
CA MET A 326 19.76 -26.30 -6.42
C MET A 326 19.68 -24.80 -6.18
N ILE A 327 18.65 -24.34 -5.48
CA ILE A 327 18.49 -22.92 -5.11
C ILE A 327 19.64 -22.48 -4.21
N THR A 328 19.94 -23.24 -3.15
CA THR A 328 21.03 -22.91 -2.23
C THR A 328 22.37 -22.86 -2.94
N LYS A 329 22.62 -23.79 -3.88
CA LYS A 329 23.84 -23.80 -4.69
C LYS A 329 23.94 -22.56 -5.58
N LEU A 330 22.87 -22.16 -6.27
CA LEU A 330 22.82 -20.94 -7.09
C LEU A 330 23.25 -19.72 -6.27
N PHE A 331 22.64 -19.53 -5.10
CA PHE A 331 22.95 -18.37 -4.25
C PHE A 331 24.32 -18.44 -3.58
N SER A 332 24.85 -19.65 -3.33
CA SER A 332 26.22 -19.83 -2.83
C SER A 332 27.27 -19.44 -3.88
N ILE A 333 27.06 -19.82 -5.15
CA ILE A 333 27.95 -19.45 -6.27
C ILE A 333 27.91 -17.94 -6.51
N HIS A 334 26.74 -17.33 -6.39
CA HIS A 334 26.51 -15.90 -6.65
C HIS A 334 26.35 -15.07 -5.37
N LYS A 335 27.02 -15.46 -4.28
CA LYS A 335 26.89 -14.80 -2.97
C LYS A 335 27.23 -13.31 -3.00
N ASP A 336 28.17 -12.91 -3.86
CA ASP A 336 28.67 -11.53 -3.97
C ASP A 336 27.79 -10.64 -4.89
N VAL A 337 26.82 -11.24 -5.59
CA VAL A 337 25.85 -10.50 -6.41
C VAL A 337 24.84 -9.81 -5.49
N LYS A 338 24.62 -8.51 -5.64
CA LYS A 338 23.72 -7.74 -4.76
C LYS A 338 22.26 -7.92 -5.12
N VAL A 339 21.90 -8.02 -6.40
CA VAL A 339 20.51 -8.20 -6.84
C VAL A 339 20.41 -9.43 -7.73
N VAL A 340 19.59 -10.40 -7.32
CA VAL A 340 19.23 -11.55 -8.15
C VAL A 340 17.76 -11.42 -8.54
N GLU A 341 17.48 -11.30 -9.84
CA GLU A 341 16.13 -11.16 -10.37
C GLU A 341 15.70 -12.42 -11.13
N PHE A 342 14.62 -13.06 -10.69
CA PHE A 342 14.03 -14.16 -11.43
C PHE A 342 13.11 -13.63 -12.53
N SER A 343 13.23 -14.21 -13.72
CA SER A 343 12.30 -13.98 -14.83
C SER A 343 10.83 -14.33 -14.52
N SER A 344 10.61 -15.21 -13.55
CA SER A 344 9.30 -15.58 -13.01
C SER A 344 9.50 -16.34 -11.69
N MET A 345 8.51 -16.27 -10.80
CA MET A 345 8.44 -17.13 -9.61
C MET A 345 7.47 -18.30 -9.77
N MET A 346 6.78 -18.38 -10.92
CA MET A 346 5.96 -19.54 -11.25
C MET A 346 6.88 -20.75 -11.43
N ASP A 347 6.63 -21.80 -10.66
CA ASP A 347 7.37 -23.05 -10.71
C ASP A 347 8.88 -22.91 -10.44
N ALA A 348 9.34 -21.84 -9.80
CA ALA A 348 10.78 -21.63 -9.55
C ALA A 348 11.35 -22.59 -8.49
N PHE A 349 10.51 -23.02 -7.54
CA PHE A 349 10.92 -23.81 -6.38
C PHE A 349 9.91 -24.93 -6.15
N GLU A 350 10.39 -26.16 -5.99
CA GLU A 350 9.53 -27.34 -5.77
C GLU A 350 9.05 -27.47 -4.31
N GLY A 351 9.72 -26.81 -3.37
CA GLY A 351 9.39 -26.84 -1.95
C GLY A 351 10.58 -27.19 -1.06
N PHE A 352 10.37 -27.08 0.25
CA PHE A 352 11.39 -27.39 1.26
C PHE A 352 11.58 -28.91 1.38
N SER A 353 12.84 -29.35 1.46
CA SER A 353 13.15 -30.75 1.77
C SER A 353 13.02 -31.06 3.27
N ASP A 354 13.17 -30.05 4.12
CA ASP A 354 12.97 -30.11 5.58
C ASP A 354 11.54 -29.71 5.97
N LYS A 355 10.79 -30.67 6.52
CA LYS A 355 9.39 -30.50 6.95
C LYS A 355 9.23 -29.59 8.17
N GLU A 356 10.20 -29.55 9.07
CA GLU A 356 10.15 -28.67 10.23
C GLU A 356 10.33 -27.21 9.78
N ARG A 357 11.31 -26.97 8.91
CA ARG A 357 11.52 -25.65 8.28
C ARG A 357 10.31 -25.21 7.47
N GLU A 358 9.73 -26.11 6.68
CA GLU A 358 8.49 -25.85 5.94
C GLU A 358 7.36 -25.42 6.88
N THR A 359 7.15 -26.15 7.97
CA THR A 359 6.09 -25.86 8.95
C THR A 359 6.25 -24.47 9.55
N LYS A 360 7.46 -24.13 9.98
CA LYS A 360 7.79 -22.80 10.52
C LYS A 360 7.54 -21.68 9.51
N PHE A 361 7.99 -21.87 8.27
CA PHE A 361 7.74 -20.94 7.18
C PHE A 361 6.23 -20.75 6.91
N ARG A 362 5.46 -21.85 6.87
CA ARG A 362 4.00 -21.81 6.69
C ARG A 362 3.33 -21.03 7.83
N ASN A 363 3.71 -21.28 9.08
CA ASN A 363 3.18 -20.55 10.25
C ASN A 363 3.38 -19.04 10.13
N ARG A 364 4.56 -18.62 9.65
CA ARG A 364 4.88 -17.21 9.44
C ARG A 364 4.03 -16.58 8.35
N ILE A 365 4.10 -17.11 7.12
CA ILE A 365 3.51 -16.40 5.98
C ILE A 365 1.98 -16.46 5.94
N LYS A 366 1.35 -17.42 6.64
CA LYS A 366 -0.11 -17.43 6.80
C LYS A 366 -0.61 -16.13 7.43
N ARG A 367 0.16 -15.55 8.37
CA ARG A 367 -0.16 -14.30 9.07
C ARG A 367 0.17 -13.03 8.25
N TYR A 368 0.80 -13.17 7.08
CA TYR A 368 1.23 -12.01 6.29
C TYR A 368 0.12 -11.39 5.47
N VAL A 369 -0.93 -12.14 5.17
CA VAL A 369 -2.07 -11.65 4.38
C VAL A 369 -3.20 -11.21 5.30
N GLY A 370 -3.91 -10.18 4.87
CA GLY A 370 -4.99 -9.55 5.64
C GLY A 370 -6.37 -9.96 5.13
N ILE A 371 -7.26 -8.97 5.14
CA ILE A 371 -8.63 -9.11 4.66
C ILE A 371 -8.90 -8.17 3.48
N TRP A 372 -9.74 -8.61 2.56
CA TRP A 372 -10.51 -7.71 1.72
C TRP A 372 -11.79 -7.34 2.48
N CYS A 373 -12.11 -6.05 2.54
CA CYS A 373 -13.32 -5.57 3.20
C CYS A 373 -13.99 -4.52 2.31
N CYS A 374 -15.30 -4.63 2.06
CA CYS A 374 -16.23 -5.66 2.53
C CYS A 374 -17.40 -5.89 1.56
N VAL A 375 -17.98 -7.09 1.64
CA VAL A 375 -19.25 -7.43 0.99
C VAL A 375 -20.36 -6.56 1.57
N MET A 376 -21.14 -5.92 0.70
CA MET A 376 -22.28 -5.09 1.12
C MET A 376 -23.37 -5.95 1.77
N ASN A 377 -24.00 -5.42 2.82
CA ASN A 377 -25.14 -6.03 3.51
C ASN A 377 -24.85 -7.44 4.09
N HIS A 378 -23.60 -7.69 4.49
CA HIS A 378 -23.17 -8.94 5.14
C HIS A 378 -22.40 -8.61 6.42
N ASP A 379 -22.67 -9.31 7.53
CA ASP A 379 -21.96 -9.15 8.81
C ASP A 379 -21.59 -10.52 9.39
N PRO A 380 -20.29 -10.84 9.55
CA PRO A 380 -19.13 -10.06 9.14
C PRO A 380 -18.98 -10.03 7.61
N GLY A 381 -18.57 -8.88 7.06
CA GLY A 381 -18.52 -8.67 5.59
C GLY A 381 -17.15 -8.84 4.95
N HIS A 382 -16.10 -9.04 5.73
CA HIS A 382 -14.73 -9.19 5.20
C HIS A 382 -14.45 -10.61 4.73
N ILE A 383 -13.43 -10.75 3.89
CA ILE A 383 -12.94 -12.03 3.37
C ILE A 383 -11.45 -12.09 3.60
N TYR A 384 -10.97 -13.15 4.24
CA TYR A 384 -9.54 -13.38 4.41
C TYR A 384 -8.90 -13.73 3.07
N TYR A 385 -7.81 -13.03 2.75
CA TYR A 385 -6.86 -13.57 1.79
C TYR A 385 -6.21 -14.81 2.39
N ASP A 386 -5.90 -15.79 1.55
CA ASP A 386 -5.32 -17.04 2.01
C ASP A 386 -4.08 -17.36 1.19
N MET A 387 -2.92 -17.37 1.85
CA MET A 387 -1.64 -17.67 1.23
C MET A 387 -1.58 -19.10 0.64
N TYR A 388 -2.45 -20.00 1.11
CA TYR A 388 -2.54 -21.41 0.71
C TYR A 388 -3.92 -21.77 0.13
N TRP A 389 -4.59 -20.79 -0.49
CA TRP A 389 -5.89 -21.00 -1.16
C TRP A 389 -5.87 -22.18 -2.15
N ASP A 390 -4.74 -22.40 -2.85
CA ASP A 390 -4.60 -23.42 -3.89
C ASP A 390 -4.41 -24.85 -3.35
N GLU A 391 -4.25 -25.02 -2.04
CA GLU A 391 -4.19 -26.32 -1.37
C GLU A 391 -5.55 -26.74 -0.77
N LYS A 392 -6.56 -25.88 -0.89
CA LYS A 392 -7.90 -26.10 -0.33
C LYS A 392 -8.89 -26.40 -1.46
N PRO A 393 -9.34 -27.66 -1.60
CA PRO A 393 -10.41 -27.99 -2.55
C PRO A 393 -11.63 -27.10 -2.32
N ASP A 394 -12.22 -26.62 -3.40
CA ASP A 394 -13.44 -25.78 -3.37
C ASP A 394 -13.31 -24.44 -2.64
N TRP A 395 -12.08 -23.94 -2.41
CA TRP A 395 -11.88 -22.61 -1.84
C TRP A 395 -12.59 -21.54 -2.66
N LYS A 396 -13.34 -20.67 -1.96
CA LYS A 396 -14.07 -19.54 -2.55
C LYS A 396 -13.88 -18.30 -1.67
N PRO A 397 -13.88 -17.10 -2.26
CA PRO A 397 -13.78 -15.84 -1.53
C PRO A 397 -15.13 -15.47 -0.91
N ASN A 398 -15.63 -16.28 0.01
CA ASN A 398 -16.89 -16.00 0.71
C ASN A 398 -16.60 -15.35 2.07
N PRO A 399 -17.40 -14.36 2.50
CA PRO A 399 -17.32 -13.86 3.86
C PRO A 399 -17.73 -14.97 4.86
N PRO A 400 -17.29 -14.90 6.13
CA PRO A 400 -17.75 -15.84 7.16
C PRO A 400 -19.27 -15.80 7.28
N MET A 401 -19.93 -16.96 7.40
CA MET A 401 -21.41 -17.01 7.45
C MET A 401 -21.96 -16.47 8.78
N THR A 402 -21.19 -16.66 9.85
CA THR A 402 -21.51 -16.23 11.21
C THR A 402 -20.28 -15.57 11.85
N ARG A 403 -20.47 -14.92 13.01
CA ARG A 403 -19.34 -14.36 13.78
C ARG A 403 -18.50 -15.46 14.43
N GLU A 404 -19.09 -16.62 14.68
CA GLU A 404 -18.41 -17.79 15.21
C GLU A 404 -17.47 -18.42 14.17
N ASP A 405 -17.80 -18.31 12.89
CA ASP A 405 -16.95 -18.74 11.77
C ASP A 405 -15.84 -17.72 11.43
N ASP A 406 -15.87 -16.53 12.03
CA ASP A 406 -14.92 -15.46 11.74
C ASP A 406 -13.60 -15.67 12.48
N HIS A 407 -12.73 -16.47 11.86
CA HIS A 407 -11.37 -16.63 12.29
C HIS A 407 -10.42 -16.58 11.09
N PRO A 408 -9.18 -16.06 11.29
CA PRO A 408 -8.17 -16.13 10.25
C PRO A 408 -7.91 -17.57 9.80
N PRO A 409 -7.44 -17.81 8.56
CA PRO A 409 -7.27 -19.14 7.99
C PRO A 409 -6.07 -19.95 8.54
N TRP A 410 -5.58 -19.67 9.76
CA TRP A 410 -4.37 -20.27 10.34
C TRP A 410 -4.43 -20.63 11.82
#